data_AF-A0A9D7ESX6-F1
#
_entry.id   AF-A0A9D7ESX6-F1
#
_cell.length_a   1.000
_cell.length_b   1.000
_cell.length_c   1.000
_cell.angle_alpha   90.00
_cell.angle_beta   90.00
_cell.angle_gamma   90.00
#
_symmetry.space_group_name_H-M   'P 1'
#
loop_
_entity.id
_entity.type
_entity.pdbx_description
1 polymer ?
#
loop_
_entity_poly.entity_id
_entity_poly.type
_entity_poly.pdbx_seq_one_letter_code
_entity_poly.pdbx_strand_id
1 'polypeptide(L)'
;MKMKILLFVLFTSTFVLPNSTMAQVIDDYRSNVAPQGQWTTIASWERYDGASWIPAVATPTSSTANVITIQTGDSITLTGPGITIDQIVIETGAALTIFNGSATTYTINNGTGDDIVVNGRLRIAVAGTTVSGTGTIQINSSGNFVFDISAKVSVAVTNDGTADLANAQFLLGQPLQIMVR
;
A
#
# COMPACT_ATOMS: atom_id res chain seq x y z
N MET A 1 -30.88 -17.25 -62.65
CA MET A 1 -30.18 -18.04 -61.60
C MET A 1 -29.96 -17.12 -60.40
N LYS A 2 -30.90 -17.05 -59.47
CA LYS A 2 -30.85 -17.59 -58.09
C LYS A 2 -29.57 -17.24 -57.29
N MET A 3 -29.71 -16.24 -56.38
CA MET A 3 -29.25 -16.19 -54.97
C MET A 3 -27.70 -16.15 -54.72
N LYS A 4 -27.10 -15.39 -53.80
CA LYS A 4 -27.41 -15.13 -52.37
C LYS A 4 -26.69 -13.85 -51.90
N ILE A 5 -27.39 -13.02 -51.11
CA ILE A 5 -26.81 -11.99 -50.25
C ILE A 5 -25.87 -12.68 -49.25
N LEU A 6 -24.59 -12.31 -49.25
CA LEU A 6 -23.66 -12.72 -48.19
C LEU A 6 -23.58 -11.59 -47.18
N LEU A 7 -24.42 -11.68 -46.14
CA LEU A 7 -24.41 -10.81 -44.98
C LEU A 7 -23.15 -11.13 -44.16
N PHE A 8 -22.12 -10.31 -44.25
CA PHE A 8 -20.92 -10.43 -43.43
C PHE A 8 -21.21 -9.81 -42.06
N VAL A 9 -21.76 -10.60 -41.14
CA VAL A 9 -21.92 -10.21 -39.74
C VAL A 9 -20.54 -10.18 -39.10
N LEU A 10 -20.01 -8.99 -38.88
CA LEU A 10 -18.77 -8.78 -38.13
C LEU A 10 -19.06 -9.06 -36.65
N PHE A 11 -18.76 -10.27 -36.17
CA PHE A 11 -18.82 -10.60 -34.75
C PHE A 11 -17.57 -10.03 -34.09
N THR A 12 -17.62 -8.77 -33.66
CA THR A 12 -16.56 -8.19 -32.82
C THR A 12 -16.64 -8.85 -31.44
N SER A 13 -15.89 -9.94 -31.27
CA SER A 13 -15.64 -10.53 -29.95
C SER A 13 -14.78 -9.54 -29.17
N THR A 14 -15.41 -8.73 -28.33
CA THR A 14 -14.70 -8.00 -27.28
C THR A 14 -14.22 -9.02 -26.26
N PHE A 15 -12.93 -9.31 -26.30
CA PHE A 15 -12.22 -10.02 -25.24
C PHE A 15 -12.18 -9.10 -24.02
N VAL A 16 -13.19 -9.18 -23.17
CA VAL A 16 -13.20 -8.49 -21.87
C VAL A 16 -12.30 -9.31 -20.96
N LEU A 17 -11.04 -8.88 -20.83
CA LEU A 17 -10.21 -9.33 -19.72
C LEU A 17 -10.98 -9.01 -18.43
N PRO A 18 -11.15 -9.97 -17.50
CA PRO A 18 -11.68 -9.64 -16.19
C PRO A 18 -10.63 -8.78 -15.49
N ASN A 19 -10.73 -7.46 -15.67
CA ASN A 19 -10.24 -6.55 -14.67
C ASN A 19 -11.10 -6.85 -13.44
N SER A 20 -10.48 -7.36 -12.38
CA SER A 20 -11.11 -7.41 -11.06
C SER A 20 -11.41 -5.97 -10.66
N THR A 21 -12.55 -5.42 -11.08
CA THR A 21 -13.05 -4.17 -10.56
C THR A 21 -13.49 -4.49 -9.14
N MET A 22 -12.60 -4.26 -8.18
CA MET A 22 -12.98 -4.20 -6.77
C MET A 22 -14.02 -3.09 -6.69
N ALA A 23 -15.29 -3.48 -6.54
CA ALA A 23 -16.33 -2.52 -6.23
C ALA A 23 -16.04 -1.94 -4.83
N GLN A 24 -16.26 -0.65 -4.67
CA GLN A 24 -16.08 0.02 -3.39
C GLN A 24 -17.07 -0.58 -2.38
N VAL A 25 -16.58 -0.93 -1.20
CA VAL A 25 -17.38 -1.47 -0.09
C VAL A 25 -17.52 -0.40 0.99
N ILE A 26 -18.65 -0.43 1.72
CA ILE A 26 -18.84 0.45 2.88
C ILE A 26 -17.61 0.36 3.77
N ASP A 27 -17.14 1.51 4.25
CA ASP A 27 -15.92 1.64 5.07
C ASP A 27 -14.60 1.38 4.34
N ASP A 28 -14.58 1.39 3.01
CA ASP A 28 -13.34 1.65 2.27
C ASP A 28 -12.87 3.08 2.54
N TYR A 29 -11.56 3.26 2.70
CA TYR A 29 -10.89 4.53 2.88
C TYR A 29 -9.98 4.82 1.70
N ARG A 30 -9.84 6.11 1.36
CA ARG A 30 -8.81 6.58 0.43
C ARG A 30 -8.18 7.88 0.90
N SER A 31 -6.91 8.09 0.56
CA SER A 31 -6.25 9.36 0.82
C SER A 31 -6.93 10.49 0.06
N ASN A 32 -6.99 11.67 0.66
CA ASN A 32 -7.55 12.89 0.09
C ASN A 32 -6.62 14.07 0.40
N VAL A 33 -5.46 14.08 -0.26
CA VAL A 33 -4.42 15.10 -0.05
C VAL A 33 -3.85 15.60 -1.37
N ALA A 34 -3.08 16.68 -1.33
CA ALA A 34 -2.43 17.23 -2.52
C ALA A 34 -1.15 17.98 -2.12
N PRO A 35 0.04 17.35 -2.10
CA PRO A 35 0.33 15.92 -2.31
C PRO A 35 0.64 15.15 -1.01
N GLN A 36 0.58 15.82 0.16
CA GLN A 36 1.10 15.26 1.41
C GLN A 36 0.06 15.35 2.54
N GLY A 37 0.00 14.28 3.33
CA GLY A 37 -0.88 14.15 4.49
C GLY A 37 -0.25 13.41 5.65
N GLN A 38 -0.93 13.47 6.80
CA GLN A 38 -0.61 12.68 7.97
C GLN A 38 -1.71 11.65 8.17
N TRP A 39 -1.33 10.40 8.44
CA TRP A 39 -2.29 9.33 8.70
C TRP A 39 -3.28 9.69 9.80
N THR A 40 -2.79 10.35 10.85
CA THR A 40 -3.55 10.76 12.03
C THR A 40 -4.39 12.02 11.84
N THR A 41 -4.37 12.64 10.66
CA THR A 41 -5.22 13.79 10.32
C THR A 41 -6.47 13.31 9.60
N ILE A 42 -7.64 13.51 10.19
CA ILE A 42 -8.93 13.07 9.63
C ILE A 42 -9.15 13.63 8.22
N ALA A 43 -8.80 14.90 7.98
CA ALA A 43 -8.94 15.55 6.68
C ALA A 43 -8.07 14.95 5.56
N SER A 44 -7.11 14.07 5.87
CA SER A 44 -6.33 13.33 4.88
C SER A 44 -7.07 12.16 4.25
N TRP A 45 -8.32 11.91 4.64
CA TRP A 45 -9.08 10.72 4.26
C TRP A 45 -10.50 11.03 3.78
N GLU A 46 -10.95 10.25 2.80
CA GLU A 46 -12.36 10.04 2.48
C GLU A 46 -12.74 8.60 2.81
N ARG A 47 -14.02 8.38 3.12
CA ARG A 47 -14.61 7.07 3.40
C ARG A 47 -15.77 6.82 2.44
N TYR A 48 -15.88 5.61 1.91
CA TYR A 48 -17.03 5.19 1.13
C TYR A 48 -18.20 4.85 2.06
N ASP A 49 -19.34 5.50 1.86
CA ASP A 49 -20.53 5.33 2.70
C ASP A 49 -21.51 4.25 2.18
N GLY A 50 -21.15 3.57 1.10
CA GLY A 50 -22.01 2.61 0.38
C GLY A 50 -22.66 3.18 -0.87
N ALA A 51 -22.54 4.49 -1.10
CA ALA A 51 -23.02 5.15 -2.31
C ALA A 51 -21.97 6.10 -2.90
N SER A 52 -21.28 6.88 -2.06
CA SER A 52 -20.28 7.86 -2.48
C SER A 52 -19.10 7.96 -1.51
N TRP A 53 -18.03 8.60 -1.98
CA TRP A 53 -16.93 9.03 -1.13
C TRP A 53 -17.32 10.32 -0.41
N ILE A 54 -17.21 10.31 0.90
CA ILE A 54 -17.49 11.46 1.76
C ILE A 54 -16.26 11.77 2.62
N PRO A 55 -16.11 13.01 3.13
CA PRO A 55 -15.08 13.33 4.10
C PRO A 55 -15.14 12.36 5.29
N ALA A 56 -14.00 11.78 5.66
CA ALA A 56 -13.96 10.90 6.80
C ALA A 56 -14.24 11.67 8.10
N VAL A 57 -14.86 11.00 9.07
CA VAL A 57 -15.09 11.55 10.43
C VAL A 57 -14.13 10.98 11.47
N ALA A 58 -13.32 10.00 11.08
CA ALA A 58 -12.27 9.36 11.86
C ALA A 58 -11.16 8.90 10.90
N THR A 59 -9.96 8.70 11.43
CA THR A 59 -8.87 8.10 10.63
C THR A 59 -9.07 6.59 10.52
N PRO A 60 -8.64 5.94 9.43
CA PRO A 60 -8.76 4.51 9.29
C PRO A 60 -7.92 3.76 10.33
N THR A 61 -8.47 2.68 10.86
CA THR A 61 -7.77 1.71 11.72
C THR A 61 -8.02 0.30 11.19
N SER A 62 -7.19 -0.64 11.62
CA SER A 62 -7.38 -2.08 11.36
C SER A 62 -8.74 -2.65 11.76
N SER A 63 -9.49 -1.97 12.62
CA SER A 63 -10.81 -2.45 13.10
C SER A 63 -11.99 -1.72 12.46
N THR A 64 -11.76 -0.62 11.74
CA THR A 64 -12.83 0.26 11.21
C THR A 64 -12.80 0.44 9.71
N ALA A 65 -11.68 0.13 9.05
CA ALA A 65 -11.57 0.22 7.60
C ALA A 65 -11.71 -1.17 6.96
N ASN A 66 -12.30 -1.22 5.77
CA ASN A 66 -12.29 -2.41 4.92
C ASN A 66 -10.99 -2.45 4.09
N VAL A 67 -10.83 -1.56 3.10
CA VAL A 67 -9.55 -1.35 2.40
C VAL A 67 -9.10 0.10 2.53
N ILE A 68 -7.80 0.33 2.74
CA ILE A 68 -7.22 1.67 2.84
C ILE A 68 -6.33 1.91 1.61
N THR A 69 -6.78 2.76 0.69
CA THR A 69 -6.02 3.07 -0.53
C THR A 69 -5.29 4.40 -0.40
N ILE A 70 -3.97 4.40 -0.56
CA ILE A 70 -3.21 5.65 -0.76
C ILE A 70 -3.14 5.90 -2.27
N GLN A 71 -3.81 6.94 -2.71
CA GLN A 71 -4.07 7.21 -4.12
C GLN A 71 -2.82 7.69 -4.87
N THR A 72 -2.79 7.42 -6.16
CA THR A 72 -1.75 7.85 -7.09
C THR A 72 -1.46 9.36 -6.94
N GLY A 73 -0.19 9.71 -6.68
CA GLY A 73 0.25 11.09 -6.48
C GLY A 73 0.25 11.56 -5.02
N ASP A 74 -0.42 10.82 -4.12
CA ASP A 74 -0.47 11.15 -2.70
C ASP A 74 0.67 10.54 -1.91
N SER A 75 1.05 11.23 -0.83
CA SER A 75 2.03 10.76 0.15
C SER A 75 1.47 10.90 1.56
N ILE A 76 1.29 9.78 2.25
CA ILE A 76 0.86 9.76 3.65
C ILE A 76 2.05 9.43 4.55
N THR A 77 2.19 10.22 5.61
CA THR A 77 3.13 9.91 6.70
C THR A 77 2.37 9.33 7.89
N LEU A 78 2.75 8.14 8.32
CA LEU A 78 2.27 7.49 9.54
C LEU A 78 3.26 7.77 10.67
N THR A 79 2.85 8.64 11.59
CA THR A 79 3.56 8.99 12.83
C THR A 79 2.60 8.88 14.03
N GLY A 80 3.12 8.80 15.27
CA GLY A 80 2.28 8.76 16.47
C GLY A 80 2.48 7.49 17.34
N PRO A 81 1.59 7.21 18.31
CA PRO A 81 1.84 6.29 19.44
C PRO A 81 1.87 4.77 19.11
N GLY A 82 2.24 4.37 17.89
CA GLY A 82 2.20 2.97 17.47
C GLY A 82 0.76 2.55 17.14
N ILE A 83 0.45 2.55 15.85
CA ILE A 83 -0.90 2.28 15.34
C ILE A 83 -0.94 0.87 14.76
N THR A 84 -2.05 0.16 14.95
CA THR A 84 -2.33 -1.10 14.26
C THR A 84 -3.06 -0.82 12.96
N ILE A 85 -2.44 -1.20 11.84
CA ILE A 85 -2.93 -1.02 10.48
C ILE A 85 -3.20 -2.37 9.81
N ASP A 86 -4.08 -2.36 8.82
CA ASP A 86 -4.49 -3.54 8.07
C ASP A 86 -5.05 -3.12 6.70
N GLN A 87 -4.99 -4.04 5.73
CA GLN A 87 -5.53 -3.91 4.37
C GLN A 87 -5.19 -2.61 3.63
N ILE A 88 -3.90 -2.28 3.54
CA ILE A 88 -3.40 -1.09 2.83
C ILE A 88 -3.02 -1.42 1.39
N VAL A 89 -3.48 -0.59 0.45
CA VAL A 89 -2.98 -0.57 -0.92
C VAL A 89 -2.28 0.77 -1.19
N ILE A 90 -1.00 0.71 -1.54
CA ILE A 90 -0.23 1.88 -1.99
C ILE A 90 -0.22 1.86 -3.53
N GLU A 91 -0.98 2.73 -4.17
CA GLU A 91 -1.06 2.78 -5.64
C GLU A 91 0.28 3.19 -6.28
N THR A 92 0.45 2.87 -7.56
CA THR A 92 1.62 3.32 -8.33
C THR A 92 1.74 4.84 -8.28
N GLY A 93 2.93 5.36 -7.99
CA GLY A 93 3.15 6.80 -7.83
C GLY A 93 2.67 7.38 -6.48
N ALA A 94 2.06 6.57 -5.62
CA ALA A 94 1.74 6.94 -4.24
C ALA A 94 2.86 6.56 -3.26
N ALA A 95 2.83 7.10 -2.05
CA ALA A 95 3.78 6.73 -1.01
C ALA A 95 3.18 6.65 0.40
N LEU A 96 3.59 5.62 1.15
CA LEU A 96 3.44 5.55 2.61
C LEU A 96 4.82 5.66 3.26
N THR A 97 4.97 6.58 4.21
CA THR A 97 6.16 6.66 5.06
C THR A 97 5.78 6.39 6.51
N ILE A 98 6.27 5.31 7.09
CA ILE A 98 6.16 5.01 8.52
C ILE A 98 7.40 5.59 9.20
N PHE A 99 7.20 6.56 10.08
CA PHE A 99 8.27 7.35 10.68
C PHE A 99 7.90 7.73 12.11
N ASN A 100 8.83 7.55 13.04
CA ASN A 100 8.72 8.15 14.36
C ASN A 100 10.09 8.62 14.86
N GLY A 101 10.14 9.78 15.53
CA GLY A 101 11.37 10.33 16.10
C GLY A 101 11.88 9.57 17.32
N SER A 102 11.08 8.64 17.86
CA SER A 102 11.37 7.81 19.02
C SER A 102 11.00 6.35 18.74
N ALA A 103 11.64 5.43 19.47
CA ALA A 103 11.36 4.00 19.35
C ALA A 103 9.87 3.69 19.54
N THR A 104 9.24 3.15 18.49
CA THR A 104 7.80 2.95 18.41
C THR A 104 7.50 1.71 17.57
N THR A 105 6.55 0.89 18.03
CA THR A 105 6.09 -0.27 17.29
C THR A 105 4.79 0.04 16.56
N TYR A 106 4.79 -0.17 15.24
CA TYR A 106 3.59 -0.23 14.41
C TYR A 106 3.25 -1.71 14.16
N THR A 107 1.97 -2.04 14.26
CA THR A 107 1.50 -3.41 14.14
C THR A 107 0.77 -3.59 12.83
N ILE A 108 1.17 -4.55 12.02
CA ILE A 108 0.40 -5.02 10.87
C ILE A 108 -0.43 -6.19 11.37
N ASN A 109 -1.74 -5.96 11.45
CA ASN A 109 -2.69 -7.01 11.78
C ASN A 109 -2.75 -8.02 10.64
N ASN A 110 -3.09 -9.28 10.94
CA ASN A 110 -3.45 -10.25 9.92
C ASN A 110 -4.97 -10.40 9.93
N GLY A 111 -5.62 -9.60 9.10
CA GLY A 111 -7.08 -9.55 8.97
C GLY A 111 -7.58 -10.40 7.81
N THR A 112 -8.66 -9.91 7.20
CA THR A 112 -9.10 -10.41 5.90
C THR A 112 -8.23 -9.82 4.79
N GLY A 113 -8.08 -10.52 3.67
CA GLY A 113 -7.35 -10.00 2.51
C GLY A 113 -5.84 -9.84 2.72
N ASP A 114 -5.20 -9.09 1.81
CA ASP A 114 -3.76 -8.78 1.90
C ASP A 114 -3.55 -7.61 2.86
N ASP A 115 -2.54 -7.67 3.73
CA ASP A 115 -2.39 -6.68 4.81
C ASP A 115 -1.72 -5.38 4.34
N ILE A 116 -0.63 -5.47 3.57
CA ILE A 116 -0.03 -4.33 2.85
C ILE A 116 0.39 -4.75 1.44
N VAL A 117 -0.19 -4.10 0.43
CA VAL A 117 0.17 -4.24 -0.99
C VAL A 117 0.84 -2.95 -1.48
N VAL A 118 2.06 -3.07 -2.02
CA VAL A 118 2.88 -1.93 -2.44
C VAL A 118 3.09 -1.95 -3.95
N ASN A 119 2.38 -1.06 -4.65
CA ASN A 119 2.60 -0.77 -6.08
C ASN A 119 3.36 0.55 -6.28
N GLY A 120 3.26 1.48 -5.31
CA GLY A 120 4.05 2.70 -5.23
C GLY A 120 5.26 2.54 -4.31
N ARG A 121 5.41 3.41 -3.31
CA ARG A 121 6.54 3.37 -2.37
C ARG A 121 6.11 3.15 -0.92
N LEU A 122 6.69 2.15 -0.27
CA LEU A 122 6.65 2.01 1.19
C LEU A 122 8.02 2.37 1.76
N ARG A 123 8.07 3.35 2.66
CA ARG A 123 9.28 3.70 3.41
C ARG A 123 9.09 3.45 4.90
N ILE A 124 9.99 2.68 5.50
CA ILE A 124 10.08 2.53 6.96
C ILE A 124 11.36 3.23 7.42
N ALA A 125 11.21 4.30 8.19
CA ALA A 125 12.30 5.23 8.53
C ALA A 125 12.54 5.39 10.04
N VAL A 126 13.79 5.71 10.39
CA VAL A 126 14.30 6.11 11.71
C VAL A 126 14.56 5.02 12.74
N ALA A 127 15.59 5.30 13.54
CA ALA A 127 16.03 4.53 14.69
C ALA A 127 14.89 4.24 15.67
N GLY A 128 14.56 2.95 15.78
CA GLY A 128 13.60 2.43 16.75
C GLY A 128 12.19 2.26 16.22
N THR A 129 11.89 2.65 14.97
CA THR A 129 10.64 2.24 14.32
C THR A 129 10.69 0.72 14.11
N THR A 130 9.79 0.00 14.78
CA THR A 130 9.58 -1.43 14.57
C THR A 130 8.26 -1.63 13.86
N VAL A 131 8.27 -2.25 12.69
CA VAL A 131 7.08 -2.83 12.08
C VAL A 131 7.03 -4.30 12.47
N SER A 132 5.97 -4.72 13.14
CA SER A 132 5.79 -6.09 13.63
C SER A 132 4.33 -6.52 13.48
N GLY A 133 3.99 -7.71 13.94
CA GLY A 133 2.64 -8.26 13.86
C GLY A 133 2.62 -9.60 13.17
N THR A 134 1.43 -10.05 12.80
CA THR A 134 1.21 -11.34 12.14
C THR A 134 0.86 -11.19 10.66
N GLY A 135 0.66 -9.96 10.18
CA GLY A 135 0.40 -9.67 8.78
C GLY A 135 1.67 -9.71 7.93
N THR A 136 1.49 -9.37 6.66
CA THR A 136 2.45 -9.54 5.58
C THR A 136 2.56 -8.26 4.75
N ILE A 137 3.70 -8.10 4.07
CA ILE A 137 3.92 -7.01 3.11
C ILE A 137 4.25 -7.64 1.76
N GLN A 138 3.43 -7.34 0.76
CA GLN A 138 3.64 -7.72 -0.63
C GLN A 138 4.12 -6.50 -1.41
N ILE A 139 5.37 -6.54 -1.89
CA ILE A 139 5.90 -5.53 -2.81
C ILE A 139 5.77 -6.07 -4.23
N ASN A 140 4.87 -5.47 -5.01
CA ASN A 140 4.67 -5.87 -6.40
C ASN A 140 5.82 -5.35 -7.29
N SER A 141 5.85 -5.79 -8.55
CA SER A 141 6.94 -5.49 -9.50
C SER A 141 7.21 -4.00 -9.75
N SER A 142 6.21 -3.13 -9.64
CA SER A 142 6.38 -1.67 -9.71
C SER A 142 6.71 -1.02 -8.36
N GLY A 143 6.57 -1.78 -7.28
CA GLY A 143 6.73 -1.34 -5.91
C GLY A 143 8.17 -1.04 -5.55
N ASN A 144 8.35 -0.05 -4.69
CA ASN A 144 9.62 0.32 -4.10
C ASN A 144 9.52 0.24 -2.58
N PHE A 145 10.30 -0.66 -1.99
CA PHE A 145 10.42 -0.80 -0.55
C PHE A 145 11.72 -0.17 -0.07
N VAL A 146 11.61 0.90 0.72
CA VAL A 146 12.75 1.59 1.30
C VAL A 146 12.77 1.32 2.79
N PHE A 147 13.87 0.75 3.29
CA PHE A 147 14.04 0.56 4.73
C PHE A 147 15.36 1.17 5.19
N ASP A 148 15.26 1.95 6.26
CA ASP A 148 16.41 2.52 6.95
C ASP A 148 17.09 1.41 7.78
N ILE A 149 18.42 1.31 7.75
CA ILE A 149 19.16 0.25 8.47
C ILE A 149 18.97 0.27 9.99
N SER A 150 18.43 1.37 10.52
CA SER A 150 18.11 1.55 11.94
C SER A 150 16.65 1.21 12.29
N ALA A 151 15.81 0.92 11.29
CA ALA A 151 14.46 0.41 11.48
C ALA A 151 14.45 -1.12 11.57
N LYS A 152 13.41 -1.68 12.19
CA LYS A 152 13.21 -3.12 12.30
C LYS A 152 11.92 -3.53 11.58
N VAL A 153 12.00 -4.51 10.68
CA VAL A 153 10.84 -5.12 10.02
C VAL A 153 10.78 -6.58 10.44
N SER A 154 9.76 -6.91 11.22
CA SER A 154 9.57 -8.22 11.87
C SER A 154 8.28 -8.91 11.39
N VAL A 155 7.92 -8.66 10.14
CA VAL A 155 6.80 -9.29 9.43
C VAL A 155 7.34 -9.97 8.17
N ALA A 156 6.58 -10.90 7.59
CA ALA A 156 6.95 -11.48 6.31
C ALA A 156 6.86 -10.42 5.21
N VAL A 157 7.91 -10.32 4.38
CA VAL A 157 7.95 -9.44 3.21
C VAL A 157 8.24 -10.29 1.99
N THR A 158 7.31 -10.33 1.05
CA THR A 158 7.53 -10.87 -0.29
C THR A 158 7.82 -9.69 -1.21
N ASN A 159 8.96 -9.73 -1.92
CA ASN A 159 9.38 -8.62 -2.77
C ASN A 159 9.64 -9.06 -4.21
N ASP A 160 8.72 -8.68 -5.09
CA ASP A 160 8.84 -8.80 -6.55
C ASP A 160 9.30 -7.49 -7.20
N GLY A 161 9.45 -6.41 -6.41
CA GLY A 161 9.87 -5.08 -6.84
C GLY A 161 11.30 -4.70 -6.41
N THR A 162 11.53 -3.41 -6.21
CA THR A 162 12.84 -2.88 -5.79
C THR A 162 12.91 -2.70 -4.27
N ALA A 163 14.03 -3.13 -3.66
CA ALA A 163 14.33 -2.87 -2.26
C ALA A 163 15.57 -1.98 -2.10
N ASP A 164 15.41 -0.84 -1.42
CA ASP A 164 16.48 0.13 -1.16
C ASP A 164 16.84 0.15 0.33
N LEU A 165 18.14 0.03 0.58
CA LEU A 165 18.75 0.22 1.89
C LEU A 165 19.11 1.70 2.09
N ALA A 166 18.29 2.44 2.84
CA ALA A 166 18.56 3.83 3.15
C ALA A 166 19.57 3.98 4.31
N ASN A 167 20.45 4.98 4.22
CA ASN A 167 21.48 5.31 5.22
C ASN A 167 22.47 4.17 5.53
N ALA A 168 22.55 3.14 4.68
CA ALA A 168 23.53 2.09 4.83
C ALA A 168 24.94 2.63 4.62
N GLN A 169 25.85 2.27 5.53
CA GLN A 169 27.28 2.51 5.38
C GLN A 169 27.95 1.18 5.03
N PHE A 170 28.62 1.14 3.88
CA PHE A 170 29.42 0.00 3.46
C PHE A 170 30.90 0.34 3.57
N LEU A 171 31.68 -0.54 4.19
CA LEU A 171 33.14 -0.40 4.20
C LEU A 171 33.68 -0.81 2.83
N LEU A 172 34.38 0.09 2.16
CA LEU A 172 35.06 -0.22 0.90
C LEU A 172 36.08 -1.34 1.12
N GLY A 173 36.09 -2.32 0.22
CA GLY A 173 37.02 -3.45 0.28
C GLY A 173 36.64 -4.57 1.27
N GLN A 174 35.46 -4.51 1.89
CA GLN A 174 34.88 -5.64 2.65
C GLN A 174 33.70 -6.25 1.87
N PRO A 175 33.48 -7.57 1.93
CA PRO A 175 32.31 -8.18 1.32
C PRO A 175 31.03 -7.72 2.04
N LEU A 176 29.99 -7.41 1.26
CA LEU A 176 28.65 -7.22 1.80
C LEU A 176 28.08 -8.58 2.21
N GLN A 177 27.81 -8.76 3.50
CA GLN A 177 27.17 -9.97 4.02
C GLN A 177 25.69 -9.70 4.32
N ILE A 178 24.81 -10.25 3.49
CA ILE A 178 23.36 -10.28 3.75
C ILE A 178 23.04 -11.68 4.29
N MET A 179 22.70 -11.75 5.57
CA MET A 179 22.24 -13.00 6.20
C MET A 179 20.72 -13.09 6.04
N VAL A 180 20.26 -13.88 5.07
CA VAL A 180 18.86 -14.30 4.99
C VAL A 180 18.72 -15.50 5.93
N ARG A 181 17.81 -15.40 6.92
CA ARG A 181 17.47 -16.52 7.81
C ARG A 181 16.29 -17.30 7.27
#